data_AF-A0A8S4G2G3-F1
#
_entry.id   AF-A0A8S4G2G3-F1
#
_cell.length_a   1.000
_cell.length_b   1.000
_cell.length_c   1.000
_cell.angle_alpha   90.00
_cell.angle_beta   90.00
_cell.angle_gamma   90.00
#
_symmetry.space_group_name_H-M   'P 1'
#
loop_
_entity.id
_entity.type
_entity.pdbx_description
1 polymer ?
#
loop_
_entity_poly.entity_id
_entity_poly.type
_entity_poly.pdbx_seq_one_letter_code
_entity_poly.pdbx_strand_id
1 'polypeptide(L)'
;MNKTIRSEARKLIYSVYRRCLAENEAGEALVNIHDVYERVAFYTGKSINTVRRIAKEGSINQGKFSTPAKQREGRPKKELDDFDKCVIRQKIQQFYTVKKEVPTIAKLLALLKEDIGYNGSREHLRRLLKDIGFQYKKCRSNRQVLMETSNIAAKRELYLRQIIENRSLPPELQKDIIYLDESYIHATYKFKKCWQSIDTHGVITDISKGKRWIIVHAGNEKGFVPNALLIFSGTNKQEDYHSEMNRHNFTKWITEKLIPNLKEPTIIVMDNAPYHSVVKNKAPTSASKVAEIKLWLLENNIPFDPATRKPLLLALVKKHKPTPIYEIDELLGEHGHIVMRLPPYH
;
A
#
# COMPACT_ATOMS: atom_id res chain seq x y z
N MET A 1 -25.23 53.71 1.33
CA MET A 1 -25.47 52.51 2.17
C MET A 1 -25.30 52.87 3.63
N ASN A 2 -26.38 52.85 4.42
CA ASN A 2 -26.31 53.12 5.86
C ASN A 2 -25.60 51.94 6.54
N LYS A 3 -24.35 52.12 6.98
CA LYS A 3 -23.60 51.07 7.69
C LYS A 3 -24.22 50.87 9.07
N THR A 4 -24.60 49.63 9.40
CA THR A 4 -25.13 49.29 10.72
C THR A 4 -24.08 49.59 11.81
N ILE A 5 -24.41 50.50 12.73
CA ILE A 5 -23.57 50.83 13.88
C ILE A 5 -23.62 49.67 14.88
N ARG A 6 -22.48 49.01 15.13
CA ARG A 6 -22.37 47.87 16.06
C ARG A 6 -22.47 48.32 17.53
N SER A 7 -22.76 47.37 18.42
CA SER A 7 -23.01 47.61 19.86
C SER A 7 -21.93 48.45 20.56
N GLU A 8 -20.65 48.16 20.33
CA GLU A 8 -19.54 48.92 20.94
C GLU A 8 -19.48 50.38 20.48
N ALA A 9 -19.75 50.64 19.19
CA ALA A 9 -19.83 52.01 18.68
C ALA A 9 -21.05 52.75 19.25
N ARG A 10 -22.20 52.07 19.42
CA ARG A 10 -23.38 52.66 20.09
C ARG A 10 -23.11 53.05 21.55
N LYS A 11 -22.40 52.19 22.31
CA LYS A 11 -21.97 52.51 23.68
C LYS A 11 -21.06 53.74 23.72
N LEU A 12 -20.12 53.83 22.79
CA LEU A 12 -19.21 54.97 22.70
C LEU A 12 -19.96 56.27 22.38
N ILE A 13 -20.87 56.25 21.40
CA ILE A 13 -21.74 57.39 21.08
C ILE A 13 -22.56 57.83 22.30
N TYR A 14 -23.15 56.89 23.03
CA TYR A 14 -23.93 57.20 24.23
C TYR A 14 -23.07 57.78 25.37
N SER A 15 -21.83 57.29 25.54
CA SER A 15 -20.88 57.87 26.50
C SER A 15 -20.56 59.32 26.17
N VAL A 16 -20.26 59.61 24.89
CA VAL A 16 -19.97 60.97 24.42
C VAL A 16 -21.17 61.87 24.68
N TYR A 17 -22.37 61.45 24.26
CA TYR A 17 -23.62 62.19 24.49
C TYR A 17 -23.82 62.56 25.96
N ARG A 18 -23.69 61.60 26.88
CA ARG A 18 -23.89 61.82 28.31
C ARG A 18 -22.90 62.85 28.88
N ARG A 19 -21.66 62.84 28.41
CA ARG A 19 -20.62 63.76 28.87
C ARG A 19 -20.81 65.17 28.30
N CYS A 20 -21.22 65.30 27.03
CA CYS A 20 -21.60 66.59 26.46
C CYS A 20 -22.84 67.18 27.13
N LEU A 21 -23.83 66.36 27.49
CA LEU A 21 -25.01 66.81 28.24
C LEU A 21 -24.60 67.36 29.61
N ALA A 22 -23.70 66.68 30.33
CA ALA A 22 -23.20 67.13 31.62
C ALA A 22 -22.44 68.47 31.55
N GLU A 23 -21.66 68.71 30.49
CA GLU A 23 -21.02 70.02 30.27
C GLU A 23 -22.05 71.12 29.94
N ASN A 24 -23.07 70.79 29.14
CA ASN A 24 -24.15 71.73 28.83
C ASN A 24 -24.97 72.12 30.07
N GLU A 25 -25.23 71.17 30.96
CA GLU A 25 -25.91 71.40 32.25
C GLU A 25 -25.04 72.20 33.23
N ALA A 26 -23.72 71.96 33.23
CA ALA A 26 -22.77 72.70 34.07
C ALA A 26 -22.50 74.13 33.56
N GLY A 27 -22.74 74.40 32.27
CA GLY A 27 -22.44 75.69 31.63
C GLY A 27 -20.95 75.94 31.39
N GLU A 28 -20.08 74.97 31.70
CA GLU A 28 -18.63 75.03 31.53
C GLU A 28 -18.04 73.67 31.10
N ALA A 29 -16.82 73.71 30.58
CA ALA A 29 -16.10 72.49 30.23
C ALA A 29 -15.60 71.77 31.49
N LEU A 30 -15.98 70.51 31.66
CA LEU A 30 -15.61 69.70 32.84
C LEU A 30 -14.15 69.20 32.78
N VAL A 31 -13.49 69.34 31.64
CA VAL A 31 -12.10 68.94 31.41
C VAL A 31 -11.39 70.05 30.62
N ASN A 32 -10.11 70.28 30.93
CA ASN A 32 -9.27 71.28 30.28
C ASN A 32 -9.38 71.19 28.74
N ILE A 33 -9.77 72.30 28.10
CA ILE A 33 -9.97 72.40 26.65
C ILE A 33 -8.67 72.14 25.88
N HIS A 34 -7.52 72.47 26.47
CA HIS A 34 -6.21 72.34 25.84
C HIS A 34 -5.64 70.91 25.89
N ASP A 35 -6.11 70.04 26.78
CA ASP A 35 -5.68 68.63 26.81
C ASP A 35 -6.60 67.75 25.96
N VAL A 36 -6.23 67.60 24.68
CA VAL A 36 -6.99 66.79 23.71
C VAL A 36 -7.10 65.32 24.16
N TYR A 37 -6.07 64.76 24.79
CA TYR A 37 -6.07 63.34 25.17
C TYR A 37 -6.96 63.08 26.37
N GLU A 38 -6.92 63.96 27.36
CA GLU A 38 -7.77 63.88 28.55
C GLU A 38 -9.24 64.08 28.20
N ARG A 39 -9.55 65.04 27.30
CA ARG A 39 -10.91 65.23 26.78
C ARG A 39 -11.43 64.00 26.07
N VAL A 40 -10.67 63.44 25.13
CA VAL A 40 -11.11 62.24 24.39
C VAL A 40 -11.28 61.05 25.34
N ALA A 41 -10.42 60.90 26.35
CA ALA A 41 -10.57 59.89 27.40
C ALA A 41 -11.87 60.09 28.19
N PHE A 42 -12.19 61.32 28.59
CA PHE A 42 -13.41 61.68 29.32
C PHE A 42 -14.68 61.37 28.53
N TYR A 43 -14.75 61.78 27.26
CA TYR A 43 -15.92 61.54 26.41
C TYR A 43 -16.10 60.06 26.05
N THR A 44 -15.01 59.36 25.73
CA THR A 44 -15.08 57.96 25.29
C THR A 44 -15.10 56.94 26.43
N GLY A 45 -14.80 57.38 27.65
CA GLY A 45 -14.67 56.50 28.83
C GLY A 45 -13.50 55.52 28.73
N LYS A 46 -12.47 55.84 27.94
CA LYS A 46 -11.25 55.01 27.76
C LYS A 46 -10.07 55.65 28.46
N SER A 47 -9.05 54.86 28.81
CA SER A 47 -7.83 55.40 29.42
C SER A 47 -7.05 56.26 28.44
N ILE A 48 -6.36 57.30 28.95
CA ILE A 48 -5.48 58.19 28.17
C ILE A 48 -4.47 57.37 27.34
N ASN A 49 -3.89 56.31 27.92
CA ASN A 49 -2.96 55.43 27.20
C ASN A 49 -3.60 54.72 26.00
N THR A 50 -4.87 54.32 26.12
CA THR A 50 -5.62 53.72 25.01
C THR A 50 -5.86 54.74 23.91
N VAL A 51 -6.25 55.96 24.28
CA VAL A 51 -6.47 57.07 23.35
C VAL A 51 -5.17 57.40 22.61
N ARG A 52 -4.04 57.55 23.32
CA ARG A 52 -2.72 57.80 22.71
C ARG A 52 -2.33 56.71 21.71
N ARG A 53 -2.54 55.44 22.07
CA ARG A 53 -2.26 54.30 21.17
C ARG A 53 -3.11 54.36 19.91
N ILE A 54 -4.42 54.59 20.05
CA ILE A 54 -5.35 54.68 18.91
C ILE A 54 -5.07 55.91 18.04
N ALA A 55 -4.72 57.05 18.64
CA ALA A 55 -4.36 58.27 17.91
C ALA A 55 -3.10 58.04 17.06
N LYS A 56 -2.08 57.39 17.64
CA LYS A 56 -0.86 57.01 16.91
C LYS A 56 -1.17 56.03 15.77
N GLU A 57 -1.95 54.99 16.03
CA GLU A 57 -2.38 54.02 15.01
C GLU A 57 -3.18 54.70 13.88
N GLY A 58 -4.11 55.60 14.23
CA GLY A 58 -4.91 56.36 13.26
C GLY A 58 -4.09 57.32 12.42
N SER A 59 -3.06 57.94 13.00
CA SER A 59 -2.10 58.78 12.26
C SER A 59 -1.31 57.97 11.23
N ILE A 60 -0.87 56.77 11.59
CA ILE A 60 -0.14 55.86 10.68
C ILE A 60 -1.06 55.31 9.59
N ASN A 61 -2.29 54.92 9.97
CA ASN A 61 -3.22 54.20 9.09
C ASN A 61 -4.21 55.13 8.35
N GLN A 62 -4.00 56.45 8.38
CA GLN A 62 -4.91 57.46 7.79
C GLN A 62 -6.38 57.26 8.21
N GLY A 63 -6.60 56.97 9.51
CA GLY A 63 -7.92 56.76 10.08
C GLY A 63 -8.60 55.43 9.73
N LYS A 64 -7.92 54.49 9.08
CA LYS A 64 -8.45 53.14 8.81
C LYS A 64 -8.04 52.17 9.92
N PHE A 65 -9.03 51.63 10.63
CA PHE A 65 -8.81 50.66 11.70
C PHE A 65 -9.31 49.28 11.29
N SER A 66 -8.45 48.26 11.36
CA SER A 66 -8.84 46.85 11.25
C SER A 66 -9.06 46.26 12.63
N THR A 67 -10.09 45.43 12.80
CA THR A 67 -10.25 44.67 14.05
C THR A 67 -9.02 43.78 14.25
N PRO A 68 -8.34 43.83 15.42
CA PRO A 68 -7.22 42.92 15.69
C PRO A 68 -7.75 41.49 15.62
N ALA A 69 -7.38 40.75 14.57
CA ALA A 69 -7.62 39.33 14.53
C ALA A 69 -6.80 38.68 15.65
N LYS A 70 -7.41 37.77 16.43
CA LYS A 70 -6.70 36.96 17.42
C LYS A 70 -5.68 36.07 16.68
N GLN A 71 -4.48 36.57 16.41
CA GLN A 71 -3.34 35.72 16.14
C GLN A 71 -2.86 35.17 17.48
N ARG A 72 -3.36 33.98 17.84
CA ARG A 72 -2.75 33.18 18.89
C ARG A 72 -1.58 32.45 18.23
N GLU A 73 -0.36 32.73 18.67
CA GLU A 73 0.78 31.87 18.32
C GLU A 73 0.43 30.43 18.71
N GLY A 74 0.43 29.52 17.74
CA GLY A 74 0.20 28.11 17.99
C GLY A 74 1.33 27.52 18.83
N ARG A 75 1.07 26.40 19.52
CA ARG A 75 2.11 25.67 20.26
C ARG A 75 3.26 25.30 19.30
N PRO A 76 4.53 25.50 19.68
CA PRO A 76 5.67 25.16 18.82
C PRO A 76 5.60 23.70 18.39
N LYS A 77 5.84 23.45 17.09
CA LYS A 77 5.93 22.09 16.56
C LYS A 77 7.16 21.43 17.18
N LYS A 78 6.99 20.25 17.76
CA LYS A 78 8.12 19.35 18.05
C LYS A 78 8.60 18.82 16.70
N GLU A 79 9.49 19.57 16.06
CA GLU A 79 10.14 19.14 14.82
C GLU A 79 11.21 18.11 15.20
N LEU A 80 11.18 16.99 14.50
CA LEU A 80 12.20 15.94 14.57
C LEU A 80 13.08 16.12 13.34
N ASP A 81 14.37 15.89 13.51
CA ASP A 81 15.31 15.94 12.40
C ASP A 81 15.11 14.74 11.45
N ASP A 82 15.82 14.74 10.32
CA ASP A 82 15.70 13.64 9.35
C ASP A 82 16.33 12.33 9.84
N PHE A 83 17.24 12.40 10.81
CA PHE A 83 17.85 11.23 11.44
C PHE A 83 16.83 10.48 12.29
N ASP A 84 16.11 11.19 13.17
CA ASP A 84 15.01 10.67 13.97
C ASP A 84 13.91 10.04 13.11
N LYS A 85 13.55 10.71 12.01
CA LYS A 85 12.59 10.15 11.03
C LYS A 85 13.12 8.86 10.41
N CYS A 86 14.42 8.78 10.11
CA CYS A 86 15.04 7.57 9.58
C CYS A 86 14.98 6.42 10.60
N VAL A 87 15.32 6.69 11.86
CA VAL A 87 15.24 5.69 12.93
C VAL A 87 13.81 5.19 13.11
N ILE A 88 12.81 6.08 13.08
CA ILE A 88 11.39 5.69 13.16
C ILE A 88 11.01 4.76 12.00
N ARG A 89 11.45 5.04 10.77
CA ARG A 89 11.23 4.13 9.61
C ARG A 89 11.85 2.77 9.85
N GLN A 90 13.10 2.73 10.32
CA GLN A 90 13.80 1.48 10.59
C GLN A 90 13.11 0.66 11.69
N LYS A 91 12.64 1.31 12.76
CA LYS A 91 11.89 0.64 13.83
C LYS A 91 10.58 0.05 13.33
N ILE A 92 9.83 0.79 12.49
CA ILE A 92 8.62 0.25 11.83
C ILE A 92 8.96 -0.99 11.00
N GLN A 93 10.07 -0.95 10.24
CA GLN A 93 10.51 -2.10 9.46
C GLN A 93 10.90 -3.29 10.37
N GLN A 94 11.57 -3.07 11.49
CA GLN A 94 11.92 -4.11 12.47
C GLN A 94 10.69 -4.81 13.07
N PHE A 95 9.57 -4.11 13.27
CA PHE A 95 8.31 -4.73 13.70
C PHE A 95 7.86 -5.81 12.72
N TYR A 96 7.99 -5.54 11.43
CA TYR A 96 7.71 -6.52 10.39
C TYR A 96 8.81 -7.60 10.35
N THR A 97 10.07 -7.23 10.11
CA THR A 97 11.14 -8.18 9.77
C THR A 97 11.57 -9.08 10.94
N VAL A 98 11.70 -8.51 12.14
CA VAL A 98 12.22 -9.22 13.32
C VAL A 98 11.07 -9.75 14.17
N LYS A 99 10.12 -8.87 14.53
CA LYS A 99 9.04 -9.22 15.46
C LYS A 99 7.86 -9.93 14.77
N LYS A 100 7.79 -9.91 13.43
CA LYS A 100 6.71 -10.51 12.63
C LYS A 100 5.31 -10.09 13.08
N GLU A 101 5.17 -8.85 13.53
CA GLU A 101 3.92 -8.30 14.04
C GLU A 101 3.59 -6.97 13.38
N VAL A 102 2.29 -6.63 13.31
CA VAL A 102 1.86 -5.33 12.77
C VAL A 102 2.12 -4.24 13.81
N PRO A 103 2.92 -3.21 13.49
CA PRO A 103 3.20 -2.12 14.41
C PRO A 103 1.92 -1.31 14.67
N THR A 104 1.55 -1.18 15.95
CA THR A 104 0.54 -0.22 16.40
C THR A 104 1.22 1.03 16.93
N ILE A 105 0.53 2.17 16.93
CA ILE A 105 1.08 3.42 17.47
C ILE A 105 1.48 3.26 18.95
N ALA A 106 0.74 2.46 19.73
CA ALA A 106 1.09 2.20 21.13
C ALA A 106 2.40 1.42 21.27
N LYS A 107 2.56 0.33 20.51
CA LYS A 107 3.79 -0.49 20.53
C LYS A 107 5.00 0.28 20.02
N LEU A 108 4.82 1.02 18.93
CA LEU A 108 5.87 1.86 18.36
C LEU A 108 6.26 2.98 19.34
N LEU A 109 5.28 3.62 20.01
CA LEU A 109 5.56 4.65 21.00
C LEU A 109 6.35 4.14 22.21
N ALA A 110 6.02 2.95 22.71
CA ALA A 110 6.77 2.33 23.81
C ALA A 110 8.22 2.08 23.42
N LEU A 111 8.43 1.51 22.23
CA LEU A 111 9.77 1.20 21.72
C LEU A 111 10.58 2.46 21.43
N LEU A 112 9.99 3.49 20.83
CA LEU A 112 10.69 4.75 20.58
C LEU A 112 11.03 5.51 21.87
N LYS A 113 10.23 5.36 22.93
CA LYS A 113 10.56 5.92 24.24
C LYS A 113 11.78 5.25 24.87
N GLU A 114 11.87 3.93 24.72
CA GLU A 114 12.96 3.12 25.26
C GLU A 114 14.26 3.31 24.47
N ASP A 115 14.20 3.21 23.13
CA ASP A 115 15.39 3.15 22.28
C ASP A 115 15.99 4.53 21.94
N ILE A 116 15.14 5.56 21.78
CA ILE A 116 15.57 6.90 21.33
C ILE A 116 15.11 8.02 22.27
N GLY A 117 14.57 7.69 23.45
CA GLY A 117 14.11 8.71 24.40
C GLY A 117 12.96 9.58 23.87
N TYR A 118 12.14 9.06 22.95
CA TYR A 118 11.10 9.84 22.28
C TYR A 118 10.08 10.44 23.27
N ASN A 119 10.05 11.77 23.38
CA ASN A 119 9.20 12.50 24.32
C ASN A 119 7.85 12.95 23.74
N GLY A 120 7.51 12.54 22.52
CA GLY A 120 6.28 12.90 21.84
C GLY A 120 5.06 12.13 22.37
N SER A 121 3.87 12.73 22.22
CA SER A 121 2.63 12.03 22.56
C SER A 121 2.22 11.05 21.46
N ARG A 122 1.29 10.15 21.76
CA ARG A 122 0.68 9.23 20.77
C ARG A 122 0.16 9.98 19.53
N GLU A 123 -0.50 11.12 19.73
CA GLU A 123 -1.10 11.89 18.64
C GLU A 123 -0.04 12.66 17.84
N HIS A 124 1.06 13.07 18.48
CA HIS A 124 2.20 13.63 17.77
C HIS A 124 2.88 12.56 16.90
N LEU A 125 3.10 11.35 17.43
CA LEU A 125 3.62 10.22 16.65
C LEU A 125 2.70 9.89 15.49
N ARG A 126 1.37 9.86 15.69
CA ARG A 126 0.40 9.63 14.60
C ARG A 126 0.54 10.66 13.47
N ARG A 127 0.65 11.94 13.81
CA ARG A 127 0.81 13.03 12.84
C ARG A 127 2.14 12.92 12.11
N LEU A 128 3.22 12.66 12.85
CA LEU A 128 4.55 12.43 12.29
C LEU A 128 4.55 11.28 11.29
N LEU A 129 3.96 10.13 11.64
CA LEU A 129 3.87 8.98 10.74
C LEU A 129 3.19 9.34 9.41
N LYS A 130 2.14 10.15 9.44
CA LYS A 130 1.50 10.64 8.22
C LYS A 130 2.42 11.56 7.41
N ASP A 131 3.15 12.44 8.09
CA ASP A 131 4.10 13.38 7.49
C ASP A 131 5.25 12.66 6.79
N ILE A 132 5.78 11.58 7.40
CA ILE A 132 6.81 10.73 6.79
C ILE A 132 6.26 9.73 5.75
N GLY A 133 4.99 9.83 5.37
CA GLY A 133 4.37 9.07 4.28
C GLY A 133 3.65 7.77 4.67
N PHE A 134 3.55 7.43 5.96
CA PHE A 134 2.87 6.20 6.40
C PHE A 134 1.36 6.42 6.55
N GLN A 135 0.60 5.44 6.07
CA GLN A 135 -0.85 5.41 6.23
C GLN A 135 -1.28 4.08 6.84
N TYR A 136 -2.07 4.14 7.92
CA TYR A 136 -2.66 2.94 8.51
C TYR A 136 -3.89 2.54 7.70
N LYS A 137 -3.74 1.48 6.89
CA LYS A 137 -4.81 0.93 6.05
C LYS A 137 -5.18 -0.47 6.55
N LYS A 138 -6.45 -0.87 6.35
CA LYS A 138 -6.84 -2.27 6.50
C LYS A 138 -6.10 -3.08 5.43
N CYS A 139 -5.31 -4.06 5.86
CA CYS A 139 -4.66 -4.99 4.96
C CYS A 139 -5.76 -5.84 4.29
N ARG A 140 -6.04 -5.61 3.00
CA ARG A 140 -7.12 -6.31 2.27
C ARG A 140 -6.71 -7.73 1.87
N SER A 141 -5.41 -7.99 1.83
CA SER A 141 -4.82 -9.30 1.56
C SER A 141 -3.51 -9.44 2.33
N ASN A 142 -3.24 -10.63 2.88
CA ASN A 142 -1.94 -10.94 3.48
C ASN A 142 -0.78 -10.82 2.47
N ARG A 143 -1.09 -10.76 1.16
CA ARG A 143 -0.14 -10.48 0.07
C ARG A 143 0.32 -9.01 -0.01
N GLN A 144 -0.18 -8.10 0.81
CA GLN A 144 0.27 -6.69 0.82
C GLN A 144 1.38 -6.43 1.86
N VAL A 145 1.58 -7.36 2.80
CA VAL A 145 2.70 -7.35 3.76
C VAL A 145 3.63 -8.49 3.36
N LEU A 146 4.10 -8.44 2.12
CA LEU A 146 5.08 -9.41 1.63
C LEU A 146 6.44 -8.98 2.15
N MET A 147 6.87 -9.66 3.20
CA MET A 147 8.27 -9.64 3.56
C MET A 147 8.98 -10.62 2.64
N GLU A 148 9.79 -10.07 1.74
CA GLU A 148 10.69 -10.88 0.95
C GLU A 148 11.61 -11.68 1.89
N THR A 149 11.53 -13.00 1.81
CA THR A 149 12.44 -13.89 2.54
C THR A 149 13.71 -14.06 1.71
N SER A 150 14.84 -14.35 2.36
CA SER A 150 16.11 -14.58 1.64
C SER A 150 16.01 -15.64 0.54
N ASN A 151 15.17 -16.66 0.74
CA ASN A 151 14.88 -17.68 -0.28
C ASN A 151 14.11 -17.10 -1.47
N ILE A 152 13.11 -16.25 -1.25
CA ILE A 152 12.38 -15.58 -2.35
C ILE A 152 13.33 -14.63 -3.11
N ALA A 153 14.16 -13.87 -2.40
CA ALA A 153 15.17 -13.01 -3.01
C ALA A 153 16.16 -13.81 -3.88
N ALA A 154 16.66 -14.95 -3.39
CA ALA A 154 17.54 -15.82 -4.15
C ALA A 154 16.85 -16.39 -5.41
N LYS A 155 15.57 -16.79 -5.32
CA LYS A 155 14.79 -17.24 -6.49
C LYS A 155 14.60 -16.13 -7.52
N ARG A 156 14.34 -14.90 -7.06
CA ARG A 156 14.23 -13.72 -7.91
C ARG A 156 15.56 -13.42 -8.62
N GLU A 157 16.67 -13.48 -7.90
CA GLU A 157 18.00 -13.30 -8.49
C GLU A 157 18.27 -14.34 -9.57
N LEU A 158 17.99 -15.62 -9.31
CA LEU A 158 18.16 -16.69 -10.30
C LEU A 158 17.28 -16.47 -11.54
N TYR A 159 16.02 -16.08 -11.36
CA TYR A 159 15.12 -15.76 -12.45
C TYR A 159 15.65 -14.59 -13.29
N LEU A 160 16.00 -13.47 -12.63
CA LEU A 160 16.50 -12.28 -13.32
C LEU A 160 17.79 -12.58 -14.07
N ARG A 161 18.70 -13.33 -13.44
CA ARG A 161 19.96 -13.74 -14.06
C ARG A 161 19.72 -14.52 -15.35
N GLN A 162 18.84 -15.50 -15.34
CA GLN A 162 18.54 -16.29 -16.55
C GLN A 162 17.92 -15.42 -17.67
N ILE A 163 17.03 -14.50 -17.31
CA ILE A 163 16.42 -13.57 -18.28
C ILE A 163 17.50 -12.64 -18.86
N ILE A 164 18.40 -12.11 -18.02
CA ILE A 164 19.50 -11.25 -18.44
C ILE A 164 20.49 -12.02 -19.33
N GLU A 165 20.85 -13.24 -18.95
CA GLU A 165 21.73 -14.11 -19.72
C GLU A 165 21.15 -14.33 -21.13
N ASN A 166 19.88 -14.69 -21.26
CA ASN A 166 19.23 -14.84 -22.57
C ASN A 166 19.22 -13.54 -23.38
N ARG A 167 18.94 -12.39 -22.75
CA ARG A 167 18.93 -11.07 -23.40
C ARG A 167 20.32 -10.56 -23.79
N SER A 168 21.37 -11.11 -23.18
CA SER A 168 22.76 -10.75 -23.48
C SER A 168 23.37 -11.61 -24.59
N LEU A 169 22.65 -12.65 -25.03
CA LEU A 169 23.08 -13.48 -26.16
C LEU A 169 22.96 -12.70 -27.48
N PRO A 170 23.74 -13.08 -28.50
CA PRO A 170 23.54 -12.59 -29.85
C PRO A 170 22.10 -12.85 -30.34
N PRO A 171 21.52 -11.98 -31.19
CA PRO A 171 20.14 -12.11 -31.66
C PRO A 171 19.81 -13.47 -32.27
N GLU A 172 20.76 -14.12 -32.94
CA GLU A 172 20.59 -15.46 -33.52
C GLU A 172 20.47 -16.61 -32.49
N LEU A 173 20.96 -16.42 -31.26
CA LEU A 173 20.90 -17.41 -30.18
C LEU A 173 19.85 -17.06 -29.11
N GLN A 174 19.35 -15.82 -29.15
CA GLN A 174 18.36 -15.32 -28.22
C GLN A 174 17.02 -16.03 -28.44
N LYS A 175 16.46 -16.59 -27.37
CA LYS A 175 15.12 -17.20 -27.42
C LYS A 175 14.06 -16.16 -27.07
N ASP A 176 12.95 -16.23 -27.77
CA ASP A 176 11.77 -15.43 -27.44
C ASP A 176 11.25 -15.83 -26.05
N ILE A 177 10.91 -14.82 -25.23
CA ILE A 177 10.39 -15.00 -23.88
C ILE A 177 8.88 -14.81 -23.93
N ILE A 178 8.14 -15.90 -23.74
CA ILE A 178 6.68 -15.94 -23.80
C ILE A 178 6.13 -16.07 -22.39
N TYR A 179 5.29 -15.12 -22.00
CA TYR A 179 4.61 -15.11 -20.71
C TYR A 179 3.21 -15.67 -20.90
N LEU A 180 2.82 -16.62 -20.06
CA LEU A 180 1.44 -17.12 -19.97
C LEU A 180 0.84 -16.81 -18.60
N ASP A 181 -0.46 -16.56 -18.59
CA ASP A 181 -1.22 -16.31 -17.37
C ASP A 181 -2.71 -16.60 -17.58
N GLU A 182 -3.42 -16.80 -16.46
CA GLU A 182 -4.85 -16.98 -16.39
C GLU A 182 -5.53 -15.77 -15.74
N SER A 183 -6.51 -15.21 -16.43
CA SER A 183 -7.37 -14.15 -15.88
C SER A 183 -8.81 -14.62 -15.76
N TYR A 184 -9.50 -14.06 -14.75
CA TYR A 184 -10.88 -14.40 -14.45
C TYR A 184 -11.76 -13.18 -14.59
N ILE A 185 -12.80 -13.28 -15.43
CA ILE A 185 -13.81 -12.25 -15.55
C ILE A 185 -15.11 -12.72 -14.91
N HIS A 186 -15.59 -12.00 -13.92
CA HIS A 186 -16.91 -12.22 -13.35
C HIS A 186 -17.98 -11.51 -14.19
N ALA A 187 -19.03 -12.25 -14.56
CA ALA A 187 -20.18 -11.67 -15.27
C ALA A 187 -20.90 -10.56 -14.46
N THR A 188 -20.63 -10.47 -13.16
CA THR A 188 -21.28 -9.53 -12.24
C THR A 188 -20.42 -8.31 -11.92
N TYR A 189 -19.32 -8.04 -12.64
CA TYR A 189 -18.61 -6.76 -12.53
C TYR A 189 -19.58 -5.59 -12.81
N LYS A 190 -19.99 -4.89 -11.75
CA LYS A 190 -20.79 -3.66 -11.83
C LYS A 190 -19.91 -2.49 -11.41
N PHE A 191 -19.79 -1.50 -12.29
CA PHE A 191 -19.20 -0.21 -11.92
C PHE A 191 -20.23 0.60 -11.12
N LYS A 192 -19.81 1.22 -10.00
CA LYS A 192 -20.46 2.45 -9.54
C LYS A 192 -19.66 3.64 -10.07
N LYS A 193 -20.34 4.75 -10.39
CA LYS A 193 -19.70 6.02 -10.79
C LYS A 193 -18.53 6.32 -9.84
N CYS A 194 -17.32 6.46 -10.36
CA CYS A 194 -16.16 6.82 -9.53
C CYS A 194 -15.21 7.77 -10.28
N TRP A 195 -14.69 8.76 -9.55
CA TRP A 195 -13.60 9.61 -10.00
C TRP A 195 -12.28 8.89 -9.68
N GLN A 196 -11.38 8.81 -10.65
CA GLN A 196 -10.11 8.09 -10.53
C GLN A 196 -8.93 9.06 -10.73
N SER A 197 -7.85 8.83 -9.99
CA SER A 197 -6.53 9.36 -10.34
C SER A 197 -5.82 8.34 -11.23
N ILE A 198 -4.82 8.78 -12.01
CA ILE A 198 -4.01 7.92 -12.90
C ILE A 198 -3.41 6.71 -12.14
N ASP A 199 -3.14 6.86 -10.85
CA ASP A 199 -2.40 5.86 -10.07
C ASP A 199 -3.31 4.85 -9.33
N THR A 200 -4.64 4.92 -9.49
CA THR A 200 -5.57 4.12 -8.66
C THR A 200 -6.48 3.22 -9.49
N HIS A 201 -6.33 1.90 -9.30
CA HIS A 201 -7.28 0.92 -9.83
C HIS A 201 -8.65 1.09 -9.14
N GLY A 202 -9.72 1.24 -9.93
CA GLY A 202 -11.06 1.59 -9.47
C GLY A 202 -11.64 0.67 -8.38
N VAL A 203 -12.57 1.22 -7.59
CA VAL A 203 -13.22 0.47 -6.50
C VAL A 203 -14.26 -0.49 -7.07
N ILE A 204 -13.93 -1.79 -7.06
CA ILE A 204 -14.85 -2.89 -7.37
C ILE A 204 -15.61 -3.27 -6.09
N THR A 205 -16.94 -3.43 -6.16
CA THR A 205 -17.77 -3.91 -5.04
C THR A 205 -17.74 -5.43 -4.89
N ASP A 206 -18.30 -5.94 -3.78
CA ASP A 206 -18.41 -7.37 -3.49
C ASP A 206 -18.94 -8.18 -4.68
N ILE A 207 -18.11 -9.15 -5.06
CA ILE A 207 -18.31 -10.06 -6.18
C ILE A 207 -19.37 -11.07 -5.75
N SER A 208 -20.55 -11.04 -6.36
CA SER A 208 -21.49 -12.16 -6.24
C SER A 208 -20.87 -13.42 -6.86
N LYS A 209 -21.21 -14.60 -6.36
CA LYS A 209 -20.83 -15.91 -6.92
C LYS A 209 -21.51 -16.19 -8.28
N GLY A 210 -21.46 -15.24 -9.20
CA GLY A 210 -21.97 -15.39 -10.56
C GLY A 210 -21.00 -16.12 -11.49
N LYS A 211 -21.44 -16.32 -12.74
CA LYS A 211 -20.68 -16.97 -13.82
C LYS A 211 -19.29 -16.34 -13.97
N ARG A 212 -18.24 -17.18 -13.94
CA ARG A 212 -16.85 -16.80 -14.19
C ARG A 212 -16.45 -17.26 -15.58
N TRP A 213 -15.84 -16.35 -16.33
CA TRP A 213 -15.13 -16.64 -17.56
C TRP A 213 -13.66 -16.75 -17.23
N ILE A 214 -13.03 -17.81 -17.72
CA ILE A 214 -11.61 -18.04 -17.59
C ILE A 214 -10.99 -17.72 -18.94
N ILE A 215 -9.97 -16.88 -18.93
CA ILE A 215 -9.19 -16.50 -20.10
C ILE A 215 -7.77 -16.98 -19.85
N VAL A 216 -7.26 -17.81 -20.75
CA VAL A 216 -5.86 -18.24 -20.77
C VAL A 216 -5.23 -17.80 -22.07
N HIS A 217 -4.06 -17.20 -21.98
CA HIS A 217 -3.31 -16.83 -23.16
C HIS A 217 -1.80 -16.78 -22.87
N ALA A 218 -1.03 -16.61 -23.92
CA ALA A 218 0.42 -16.51 -23.90
C ALA A 218 0.87 -15.47 -24.93
N GLY A 219 1.88 -14.68 -24.60
CA GLY A 219 2.40 -13.65 -25.49
C GLY A 219 3.75 -13.11 -25.07
N ASN A 220 4.35 -12.32 -25.96
CA ASN A 220 5.60 -11.61 -25.75
C ASN A 220 5.49 -10.16 -26.25
N GLU A 221 6.63 -9.46 -26.34
CA GLU A 221 6.68 -8.07 -26.82
C GLU A 221 6.23 -7.89 -28.28
N LYS A 222 6.26 -8.95 -29.09
CA LYS A 222 5.82 -8.94 -30.50
C LYS A 222 4.31 -9.19 -30.63
N GLY A 223 3.65 -9.61 -29.56
CA GLY A 223 2.22 -9.87 -29.51
C GLY A 223 1.88 -11.22 -28.90
N PHE A 224 0.60 -11.58 -29.01
CA PHE A 224 0.09 -12.86 -28.52
C PHE A 224 0.41 -14.01 -29.48
N VAL A 225 0.61 -15.21 -28.92
CA VAL A 225 0.80 -16.43 -29.70
C VAL A 225 -0.49 -16.73 -30.48
N PRO A 226 -0.46 -16.77 -31.82
CA PRO A 226 -1.65 -17.01 -32.63
C PRO A 226 -2.35 -18.31 -32.23
N ASN A 227 -3.68 -18.33 -32.24
CA ASN A 227 -4.53 -19.49 -31.92
C ASN A 227 -4.33 -20.10 -30.51
N ALA A 228 -3.54 -19.48 -29.64
CA ALA A 228 -3.34 -19.92 -28.26
C ALA A 228 -4.38 -19.36 -27.26
N LEU A 229 -5.28 -18.47 -27.70
CA LEU A 229 -6.32 -17.92 -26.83
C LEU A 229 -7.35 -19.00 -26.48
N LEU A 230 -7.59 -19.17 -25.19
CA LEU A 230 -8.65 -20.03 -24.68
C LEU A 230 -9.56 -19.23 -23.74
N ILE A 231 -10.86 -19.19 -24.06
CA ILE A 231 -11.89 -18.55 -23.24
C ILE A 231 -13.01 -19.57 -23.02
N PHE A 232 -13.34 -19.87 -21.77
CA PHE A 232 -14.44 -20.79 -21.45
C PHE A 232 -15.11 -20.43 -20.13
N SER A 233 -16.28 -21.04 -19.90
CA SER A 233 -17.02 -20.90 -18.65
C SER A 233 -17.57 -22.25 -18.20
N GLY A 234 -17.55 -22.51 -16.89
CA GLY A 234 -17.81 -23.84 -16.31
C GLY A 234 -19.23 -24.42 -16.49
N THR A 235 -20.10 -23.82 -17.31
CA THR A 235 -21.50 -24.24 -17.51
C THR A 235 -21.84 -24.69 -18.92
N ASN A 236 -20.96 -24.49 -19.91
CA ASN A 236 -21.26 -24.86 -21.30
C ASN A 236 -21.00 -26.35 -21.50
N LYS A 237 -22.06 -27.17 -21.56
CA LYS A 237 -21.99 -28.64 -21.80
C LYS A 237 -21.49 -29.05 -23.20
N GLN A 238 -21.23 -28.10 -24.08
CA GLN A 238 -20.72 -28.34 -25.45
C GLN A 238 -19.22 -28.02 -25.62
N GLU A 239 -18.61 -27.28 -24.68
CA GLU A 239 -17.18 -26.95 -24.73
C GLU A 239 -16.38 -27.97 -23.92
N ASP A 240 -15.42 -28.65 -24.54
CA ASP A 240 -14.56 -29.66 -23.91
C ASP A 240 -13.59 -29.09 -22.82
N TYR A 241 -13.84 -27.85 -22.40
CA TYR A 241 -13.32 -27.20 -21.21
C TYR A 241 -14.50 -26.97 -20.24
N HIS A 242 -15.02 -28.06 -19.68
CA HIS A 242 -16.02 -27.99 -18.63
C HIS A 242 -15.33 -27.68 -17.28
N SER A 243 -15.90 -26.81 -16.46
CA SER A 243 -15.46 -26.42 -15.09
C SER A 243 -14.37 -25.32 -14.97
N GLU A 244 -13.65 -25.27 -13.85
CA GLU A 244 -12.57 -24.31 -13.57
C GLU A 244 -11.23 -24.77 -14.19
N MET A 245 -10.21 -23.90 -14.19
CA MET A 245 -8.87 -24.28 -14.62
C MET A 245 -8.29 -25.35 -13.69
N ASN A 246 -7.79 -26.44 -14.26
CA ASN A 246 -7.25 -27.58 -13.54
C ASN A 246 -6.11 -28.23 -14.34
N ARG A 247 -5.45 -29.24 -13.76
CA ARG A 247 -4.34 -29.97 -14.40
C ARG A 247 -4.69 -30.44 -15.82
N HIS A 248 -5.82 -31.12 -15.99
CA HIS A 248 -6.20 -31.70 -17.29
C HIS A 248 -6.46 -30.61 -18.33
N ASN A 249 -7.26 -29.60 -17.99
CA ASN A 249 -7.58 -28.48 -18.88
C ASN A 249 -6.31 -27.70 -19.27
N PHE A 250 -5.41 -27.46 -18.31
CA PHE A 250 -4.16 -26.75 -18.58
C PHE A 250 -3.22 -27.57 -19.48
N THR A 251 -2.99 -28.85 -19.17
CA THR A 251 -2.19 -29.74 -20.02
C THR A 251 -2.77 -29.81 -21.44
N LYS A 252 -4.09 -29.93 -21.57
CA LYS A 252 -4.77 -29.94 -22.86
C LYS A 252 -4.55 -28.65 -23.64
N TRP A 253 -4.67 -27.50 -22.99
CA TRP A 253 -4.40 -26.21 -23.61
C TRP A 253 -2.94 -26.09 -24.07
N ILE A 254 -1.97 -26.51 -23.25
CA ILE A 254 -0.56 -26.54 -23.61
C ILE A 254 -0.35 -27.37 -24.89
N THR A 255 -0.89 -28.60 -24.93
CA THR A 255 -0.69 -29.54 -26.04
C THR A 255 -1.44 -29.15 -27.32
N GLU A 256 -2.68 -28.67 -27.21
CA GLU A 256 -3.54 -28.42 -28.37
C GLU A 256 -3.45 -26.98 -28.91
N LYS A 257 -3.09 -26.02 -28.06
CA LYS A 257 -3.17 -24.58 -28.37
C LYS A 257 -1.84 -23.87 -28.26
N LEU A 258 -1.03 -24.14 -27.24
CA LEU A 258 0.24 -23.42 -27.07
C LEU A 258 1.34 -24.00 -27.96
N ILE A 259 1.78 -25.24 -27.68
CA ILE A 259 2.92 -25.89 -28.36
C ILE A 259 2.79 -25.85 -29.89
N PRO A 260 1.64 -26.20 -30.51
CA PRO A 260 1.53 -26.24 -31.97
C PRO A 260 1.68 -24.86 -32.64
N ASN A 261 1.50 -23.78 -31.88
CA ASN A 261 1.61 -22.41 -32.39
C ASN A 261 2.94 -21.74 -32.02
N LEU A 262 3.86 -22.46 -31.35
CA LEU A 262 5.22 -22.02 -31.12
C LEU A 262 6.12 -22.56 -32.24
N LYS A 263 6.71 -21.65 -33.02
CA LYS A 263 7.51 -22.02 -34.21
C LYS A 263 8.95 -22.42 -33.91
N GLU A 264 9.49 -21.93 -32.79
CA GLU A 264 10.90 -22.05 -32.42
C GLU A 264 11.03 -22.39 -30.93
N PRO A 265 12.18 -22.93 -30.49
CA PRO A 265 12.51 -23.07 -29.09
C PRO A 265 12.42 -21.73 -28.34
N THR A 266 11.54 -21.66 -27.35
CA THR A 266 11.26 -20.43 -26.59
C THR A 266 11.45 -20.63 -25.10
N ILE A 267 11.59 -19.52 -24.38
CA ILE A 267 11.51 -19.49 -22.92
C ILE A 267 10.06 -19.20 -22.54
N ILE A 268 9.43 -20.10 -21.80
CA ILE A 268 8.06 -19.98 -21.35
C ILE A 268 8.06 -19.62 -19.87
N VAL A 269 7.52 -18.45 -19.56
CA VAL A 269 7.39 -17.92 -18.21
C VAL A 269 5.97 -18.13 -17.69
N MET A 270 5.84 -18.77 -16.54
CA MET A 270 4.55 -19.04 -15.88
C MET A 270 4.63 -18.88 -14.36
N ASP A 271 3.47 -18.77 -13.69
CA ASP A 271 3.41 -18.71 -12.24
C ASP A 271 3.56 -20.11 -11.57
N ASN A 272 3.39 -20.18 -10.24
CA ASN A 272 3.48 -21.44 -9.49
C ASN A 272 2.10 -21.98 -9.08
N ALA A 273 1.07 -21.80 -9.90
CA ALA A 273 -0.24 -22.37 -9.60
C ALA A 273 -0.13 -23.89 -9.37
N PRO A 274 -0.95 -24.48 -8.47
CA PRO A 274 -0.87 -25.90 -8.15
C PRO A 274 -1.03 -26.82 -9.37
N TYR A 275 -1.83 -26.41 -10.36
CA TYR A 275 -2.05 -27.18 -11.59
C TYR A 275 -0.90 -27.03 -12.61
N HIS A 276 -0.10 -25.97 -12.53
CA HIS A 276 1.17 -25.85 -13.28
C HIS A 276 2.28 -26.69 -12.63
N SER A 277 2.22 -26.85 -11.31
CA SER A 277 3.30 -27.37 -10.47
C SER A 277 3.08 -28.82 -10.05
N VAL A 278 2.47 -29.64 -10.92
CA VAL A 278 2.23 -31.07 -10.64
C VAL A 278 3.56 -31.83 -10.71
N VAL A 279 3.98 -32.38 -9.57
CA VAL A 279 5.29 -33.03 -9.40
C VAL A 279 5.22 -34.51 -9.81
N LYS A 280 6.07 -34.95 -10.75
CA LYS A 280 6.22 -36.37 -11.13
C LYS A 280 6.96 -37.17 -10.05
N ASN A 281 8.10 -36.67 -9.59
CA ASN A 281 8.93 -37.32 -8.56
C ASN A 281 8.46 -37.01 -7.14
N LYS A 282 7.18 -37.30 -6.86
CA LYS A 282 6.53 -36.90 -5.61
C LYS A 282 7.12 -37.64 -4.40
N ALA A 283 7.76 -36.88 -3.51
CA ALA A 283 8.21 -37.39 -2.22
C ALA A 283 7.02 -37.61 -1.25
N PRO A 284 7.12 -38.58 -0.33
CA PRO A 284 6.14 -38.78 0.73
C PRO A 284 5.97 -37.55 1.63
N THR A 285 4.76 -37.38 2.17
CA THR A 285 4.41 -36.26 3.04
C THR A 285 3.96 -36.74 4.42
N SER A 286 3.67 -35.81 5.33
CA SER A 286 3.11 -36.16 6.65
C SER A 286 1.77 -36.90 6.56
N ALA A 287 1.03 -36.76 5.45
CA ALA A 287 -0.20 -37.49 5.17
C ALA A 287 0.06 -38.94 4.67
N SER A 288 1.24 -39.24 4.13
CA SER A 288 1.58 -40.56 3.60
C SER A 288 1.65 -41.62 4.71
N LYS A 289 1.36 -42.88 4.36
CA LYS A 289 1.49 -44.00 5.31
C LYS A 289 2.95 -44.28 5.62
N VAL A 290 3.24 -44.84 6.80
CA VAL A 290 4.63 -45.18 7.18
C VAL A 290 5.25 -46.18 6.20
N ALA A 291 4.46 -47.15 5.71
CA ALA A 291 4.90 -48.10 4.69
C ALA A 291 5.35 -47.41 3.39
N GLU A 292 4.56 -46.45 2.89
CA GLU A 292 4.91 -45.66 1.69
C GLU A 292 6.20 -44.85 1.88
N ILE A 293 6.38 -44.26 3.08
CA ILE A 293 7.60 -43.52 3.40
C ILE A 293 8.82 -44.44 3.38
N LYS A 294 8.70 -45.64 3.97
CA LYS A 294 9.78 -46.64 3.98
C LYS A 294 10.10 -47.15 2.57
N LEU A 295 9.07 -47.45 1.77
CA LEU A 295 9.24 -47.88 0.38
C LEU A 295 9.99 -46.83 -0.43
N TRP A 296 9.59 -45.56 -0.33
CA TRP A 296 10.28 -44.47 -1.04
C TRP A 296 11.76 -44.35 -0.61
N LEU A 297 12.05 -44.49 0.69
CA LEU A 297 13.44 -44.46 1.18
C LEU A 297 14.26 -45.64 0.62
N LEU A 298 13.67 -46.85 0.52
CA LEU A 298 14.31 -48.00 -0.10
C LEU A 298 14.55 -47.78 -1.60
N GLU A 299 13.54 -47.33 -2.34
CA GLU A 299 13.64 -47.04 -3.78
C GLU A 299 14.72 -45.99 -4.09
N ASN A 300 14.96 -45.05 -3.18
CA ASN A 300 15.99 -44.01 -3.30
C ASN A 300 17.33 -44.41 -2.65
N ASN A 301 17.50 -45.68 -2.23
CA ASN A 301 18.71 -46.20 -1.58
C ASN A 301 19.15 -45.41 -0.33
N ILE A 302 18.19 -44.91 0.46
CA ILE A 302 18.47 -44.15 1.68
C ILE A 302 18.38 -45.10 2.88
N PRO A 303 19.46 -45.28 3.66
CA PRO A 303 19.44 -46.17 4.83
C PRO A 303 18.54 -45.60 5.92
N PHE A 304 17.72 -46.47 6.52
CA PHE A 304 16.91 -46.16 7.71
C PHE A 304 16.73 -47.41 8.57
N ASP A 305 16.56 -47.23 9.88
CA ASP A 305 16.21 -48.33 10.79
C ASP A 305 14.69 -48.63 10.68
N PRO A 306 14.27 -49.90 10.44
CA PRO A 306 12.87 -50.30 10.42
C PRO A 306 12.07 -49.92 11.69
N ALA A 307 12.69 -49.80 12.86
CA ALA A 307 12.04 -49.38 14.09
C ALA A 307 11.81 -47.85 14.18
N THR A 308 12.37 -47.08 13.24
CA THR A 308 12.30 -45.61 13.23
C THR A 308 10.86 -45.11 13.12
N ARG A 309 10.50 -44.16 13.98
CA ARG A 309 9.18 -43.51 13.97
C ARG A 309 9.03 -42.53 12.81
N LYS A 310 7.78 -42.32 12.37
CA LYS A 310 7.40 -41.46 11.24
C LYS A 310 8.10 -40.08 11.20
N PRO A 311 8.26 -39.32 12.30
CA PRO A 311 8.90 -38.00 12.25
C PRO A 311 10.35 -38.04 11.77
N LEU A 312 11.13 -39.03 12.22
CA LEU A 312 12.53 -39.20 11.80
C LEU A 312 12.62 -39.68 10.35
N LEU A 313 11.73 -40.57 9.92
CA LEU A 313 11.64 -40.98 8.52
C LEU A 313 11.33 -39.78 7.60
N LEU A 314 10.40 -38.90 7.99
CA LEU A 314 10.09 -37.68 7.24
C LEU A 314 11.24 -36.68 7.23
N ALA A 315 12.06 -36.61 8.29
CA ALA A 315 13.27 -35.80 8.29
C ALA A 315 14.30 -36.31 7.27
N LEU A 316 14.46 -37.65 7.16
CA LEU A 316 15.31 -38.27 6.13
C LEU A 316 14.79 -37.98 4.72
N VAL A 317 13.47 -38.12 4.49
CA VAL A 317 12.84 -37.74 3.21
C VAL A 317 13.09 -36.27 2.90
N LYS A 318 12.90 -35.36 3.87
CA LYS A 318 13.11 -33.92 3.65
C LYS A 318 14.57 -33.58 3.30
N LYS A 319 15.54 -34.34 3.83
CA LYS A 319 16.98 -34.15 3.56
C LYS A 319 17.38 -34.64 2.17
N HIS A 320 16.81 -35.75 1.71
CA HIS A 320 17.20 -36.41 0.47
C HIS A 320 16.21 -36.24 -0.68
N LYS A 321 15.10 -35.52 -0.47
CA LYS A 321 14.14 -35.28 -1.55
C LYS A 321 14.84 -34.56 -2.72
N PRO A 322 14.69 -35.05 -3.96
CA PRO A 322 15.24 -34.40 -5.12
C PRO A 322 14.52 -33.07 -5.39
N THR A 323 15.10 -32.27 -6.28
CA THR A 323 14.41 -31.12 -6.86
C THR A 323 13.13 -31.59 -7.57
N PRO A 324 11.99 -30.89 -7.38
CA PRO A 324 10.74 -31.29 -8.01
C PRO A 324 10.87 -31.21 -9.53
N ILE A 325 10.46 -32.26 -10.22
CA ILE A 325 10.30 -32.32 -11.67
C ILE A 325 8.81 -32.16 -11.94
N TYR A 326 8.46 -31.12 -12.70
CA TYR A 326 7.07 -30.81 -13.01
C TYR A 326 6.65 -31.39 -14.35
N GLU A 327 5.43 -31.94 -14.41
CA GLU A 327 4.91 -32.59 -15.60
C GLU A 327 4.90 -31.67 -16.84
N ILE A 328 4.49 -30.41 -16.65
CA ILE A 328 4.44 -29.42 -17.72
C ILE A 328 5.85 -28.99 -18.16
N ASP A 329 6.80 -28.90 -17.23
CA ASP A 329 8.17 -28.50 -17.53
C ASP A 329 8.84 -29.54 -18.43
N GLU A 330 8.61 -30.83 -18.17
CA GLU A 330 9.09 -31.91 -19.01
C GLU A 330 8.37 -31.94 -20.36
N LEU A 331 7.04 -31.80 -20.39
CA LEU A 331 6.28 -31.74 -21.63
C LEU A 331 6.77 -30.61 -22.55
N LEU A 332 6.99 -29.42 -22.01
CA LEU A 332 7.52 -28.28 -22.76
C LEU A 332 8.99 -28.50 -23.17
N GLY A 333 9.79 -29.11 -22.29
CA GLY A 333 11.18 -29.48 -22.55
C GLY A 333 11.35 -30.51 -23.67
N GLU A 334 10.48 -31.52 -23.73
CA GLU A 334 10.42 -32.51 -24.81
C GLU A 334 10.19 -31.86 -26.18
N HIS A 335 9.54 -30.69 -26.22
CA HIS A 335 9.31 -29.90 -27.42
C HIS A 335 10.35 -28.78 -27.61
N GLY A 336 11.45 -28.80 -26.84
CA GLY A 336 12.56 -27.86 -26.97
C GLY A 336 12.37 -26.51 -26.26
N HIS A 337 11.31 -26.32 -25.49
CA HIS A 337 11.06 -25.10 -24.74
C HIS A 337 11.70 -25.13 -23.35
N ILE A 338 12.15 -23.97 -22.87
CA ILE A 338 12.72 -23.81 -21.53
C ILE A 338 11.65 -23.21 -20.63
N VAL A 339 11.35 -23.83 -19.51
CA VAL A 339 10.39 -23.29 -18.54
C VAL A 339 11.09 -22.46 -17.48
N MET A 340 10.58 -21.25 -17.24
CA MET A 340 10.97 -20.39 -16.12
C MET A 340 9.76 -20.06 -15.26
N ARG A 341 9.87 -20.29 -13.95
CA ARG A 341 8.78 -19.99 -13.01
C ARG A 341 9.01 -18.64 -12.35
N LEU A 342 7.96 -17.83 -12.30
CA LEU A 342 7.99 -16.55 -11.58
C LEU A 342 8.32 -16.82 -10.10
N PRO A 343 9.12 -15.97 -9.45
CA PRO A 343 9.37 -16.16 -8.02
C PRO A 343 8.06 -15.93 -7.25
N PRO A 344 7.76 -16.78 -6.25
CA PRO A 344 6.47 -16.73 -5.57
C PRO A 344 6.29 -15.42 -4.81
N TYR A 345 5.06 -14.91 -4.82
CA TYR A 345 4.65 -13.68 -4.14
C TYR A 345 5.29 -12.39 -4.69
N HIS A 346 5.33 -12.24 -6.01
CA HIS A 346 5.56 -10.94 -6.65
C HIS A 346 4.29 -10.40 -7.30
#